data_AF-A0A1M6FA60-F1
#
_entry.id   AF-A0A1M6FA60-F1
#
_cell.length_a   1.000
_cell.length_b   1.000
_cell.length_c   1.000
_cell.angle_alpha   90.00
_cell.angle_beta   90.00
_cell.angle_gamma   90.00
#
_symmetry.space_group_name_H-M   'P 1'
#
loop_
_entity.id
_entity.type
_entity.pdbx_description
1 polymer ?
#
loop_
_entity_poly.entity_id
_entity_poly.type
_entity_poly.pdbx_seq_one_letter_code
_entity_poly.pdbx_strand_id
1 'polypeptide(L)'
;MTKSDHNSEKVHYICQTYVEHKPGRDGQTSLKIAKQFEYTSASEAQNRAEREAQSEDCVGADAYMVREDQNSGEVGMPSFLVRLGIVPEFDDF
;
A
#
# COMPACT_ATOMS: atom_id res chain seq x y z
N MET A 1 10.35 17.79 33.70
CA MET A 1 11.33 16.99 32.93
C MET A 1 10.63 15.77 32.38
N THR A 2 10.74 15.60 31.06
CA THR A 2 10.57 14.36 30.27
C THR A 2 9.33 13.52 30.59
N LYS A 3 8.18 13.92 30.00
CA LYS A 3 7.19 12.93 29.60
C LYS A 3 7.89 12.07 28.57
N SER A 4 8.23 10.85 28.95
CA SER A 4 8.54 9.81 28.00
C SER A 4 7.25 9.56 27.22
N ASP A 5 7.02 10.37 26.17
CA ASP A 5 6.13 10.08 25.05
C ASP A 5 6.69 8.85 24.34
N HIS A 6 6.61 7.72 25.03
CA HIS A 6 6.90 6.43 24.46
C HIS A 6 5.60 5.94 23.86
N ASN A 7 5.56 5.97 22.52
CA ASN A 7 4.93 4.90 21.75
C ASN A 7 3.39 4.95 21.71
N SER A 8 2.84 6.05 21.21
CA SER A 8 1.45 6.08 20.71
C SER A 8 1.38 6.19 19.18
N GLU A 9 2.51 6.04 18.49
CA GLU A 9 2.56 5.95 17.03
C GLU A 9 2.23 4.51 16.63
N LYS A 10 1.02 4.28 16.15
CA LYS A 10 0.62 2.99 15.59
C LYS A 10 1.05 2.93 14.14
N VAL A 11 1.84 1.92 13.80
CA VAL A 11 2.28 1.70 12.42
C VAL A 11 1.32 0.74 11.74
N HIS A 12 0.73 1.18 10.64
CA HIS A 12 -0.14 0.38 9.79
C HIS A 12 0.61 0.10 8.50
N TYR A 13 0.65 -1.17 8.10
CA TYR A 13 1.28 -1.60 6.86
C TYR A 13 0.18 -1.96 5.88
N ILE A 14 0.07 -1.23 4.78
CA ILE A 14 -0.94 -1.45 3.78
C ILE A 14 -0.30 -2.15 2.59
N CYS A 15 -0.91 -3.24 2.15
CA CYS A 15 -0.63 -3.88 0.87
C CYS A 15 -1.77 -3.53 -0.08
N GLN A 16 -1.45 -2.90 -1.21
CA GLN A 16 -2.41 -2.60 -2.26
C GLN A 16 -2.03 -3.33 -3.54
N THR A 17 -2.99 -4.06 -4.11
CA THR A 17 -2.79 -4.78 -5.38
C THR A 17 -3.59 -4.12 -6.49
N TYR A 18 -3.06 -4.18 -7.70
CA TYR A 18 -3.64 -3.62 -8.89
C TYR A 18 -3.92 -4.71 -9.91
N VAL A 19 -5.00 -4.52 -10.63
CA VAL A 19 -5.39 -5.35 -11.76
C VAL A 19 -5.58 -4.46 -12.98
N GLU A 20 -5.21 -4.97 -14.15
CA GLU A 20 -5.58 -4.35 -15.41
C GLU A 20 -7.10 -4.44 -15.55
N HIS A 21 -7.78 -3.30 -15.45
CA HIS A 21 -9.16 -3.20 -15.86
C HIS A 21 -9.18 -2.80 -17.33
N LYS A 22 -9.59 -3.75 -18.19
CA LYS A 22 -9.81 -3.54 -19.63
C LYS A 22 -11.31 -3.24 -19.84
N PRO A 23 -11.77 -1.97 -19.78
CA PRO A 23 -13.12 -1.65 -20.21
C PRO A 23 -13.22 -1.97 -21.71
N GLY A 24 -14.22 -2.75 -22.10
CA GLY A 24 -14.29 -3.34 -23.44
C GLY A 24 -14.23 -2.33 -24.61
N ARG A 25 -13.73 -2.84 -25.73
CA ARG A 25 -13.73 -2.35 -27.13
C ARG A 25 -13.07 -1.02 -27.50
N ASP A 26 -12.80 -0.08 -26.59
CA ASP A 26 -12.10 1.18 -26.97
C ASP A 26 -11.43 1.92 -25.80
N GLY A 27 -11.55 1.42 -24.56
CA GLY A 27 -11.03 2.14 -23.39
C GLY A 27 -9.58 1.80 -23.08
N GLN A 28 -8.76 2.83 -22.86
CA GLN A 28 -7.38 2.71 -22.38
C GLN A 28 -7.32 1.78 -21.17
N THR A 29 -6.37 0.83 -21.19
CA THR A 29 -6.05 -0.04 -20.06
C THR A 29 -5.86 0.82 -18.81
N SER A 30 -6.82 0.78 -17.90
CA SER A 30 -6.76 1.52 -16.65
C SER A 30 -6.42 0.55 -15.55
N LEU A 31 -5.38 0.87 -14.77
CA LEU A 31 -5.03 0.12 -13.58
C LEU A 31 -6.10 0.41 -12.53
N LYS A 32 -6.74 -0.64 -12.01
CA LYS A 32 -7.69 -0.53 -10.92
C LYS A 32 -7.11 -1.21 -9.70
N ILE A 33 -7.27 -0.59 -8.53
CA ILE A 33 -6.97 -1.23 -7.26
C ILE A 33 -7.90 -2.44 -7.11
N ALA A 34 -7.31 -3.63 -7.08
CA ALA A 34 -8.03 -4.88 -6.86
C ALA A 34 -8.39 -5.06 -5.39
N LYS A 35 -7.38 -5.03 -4.54
CA LYS A 35 -7.52 -5.27 -3.10
C LYS A 35 -6.58 -4.38 -2.31
N GLN A 36 -7.02 -3.96 -1.14
CA GLN A 36 -6.21 -3.25 -0.16
C GLN A 36 -6.35 -3.97 1.17
N PHE A 37 -5.23 -4.34 1.77
CA PHE A 37 -5.18 -5.04 3.05
C PHE A 37 -4.29 -4.29 4.01
N GLU A 38 -4.81 -4.04 5.21
CA GLU A 38 -4.02 -3.51 6.32
C GLU A 38 -3.44 -4.64 7.16
N TYR A 39 -2.19 -4.47 7.54
CA TYR A 39 -1.38 -5.36 8.36
C TYR A 39 -0.72 -4.57 9.48
N THR A 40 -0.37 -5.29 10.55
CA THR A 40 0.42 -4.74 11.67
C THR A 40 1.92 -4.98 11.49
N SER A 41 2.33 -5.74 10.47
CA SER A 41 3.73 -6.07 10.17
C SER A 41 4.12 -5.79 8.72
N ALA A 42 5.30 -5.18 8.54
CA ALA A 42 5.91 -4.93 7.23
C ALA A 42 6.02 -6.20 6.37
N SER A 43 6.51 -7.27 7.00
CA SER A 43 6.77 -8.54 6.32
C SER A 43 5.49 -9.18 5.79
N GLU A 44 4.36 -9.02 6.48
CA GLU A 44 3.09 -9.55 6.00
C GLU A 44 2.61 -8.81 4.76
N ALA A 45 2.63 -7.48 4.80
CA ALA A 45 2.25 -6.64 3.66
C ALA A 45 3.16 -6.89 2.45
N GLN A 46 4.48 -6.95 2.67
CA GLN A 46 5.46 -7.23 1.61
C GLN A 46 5.30 -8.64 1.03
N ASN A 47 5.20 -9.67 1.87
CA ASN A 47 5.06 -11.05 1.38
C ASN A 47 3.78 -11.22 0.54
N ARG A 48 2.70 -10.52 0.92
CA ARG A 48 1.47 -10.51 0.16
C ARG A 48 1.65 -9.79 -1.18
N ALA A 49 2.26 -8.61 -1.18
CA ALA A 49 2.55 -7.85 -2.39
C ALA A 49 3.46 -8.64 -3.35
N GLU A 50 4.51 -9.28 -2.85
CA GLU A 50 5.42 -10.13 -3.64
C GLU A 50 4.69 -11.31 -4.27
N ARG A 51 3.85 -11.99 -3.51
CA ARG A 51 3.10 -13.14 -4.04
C ARG A 51 2.04 -12.73 -5.06
N GLU A 52 1.35 -11.61 -4.84
CA GLU A 52 0.35 -11.09 -5.79
C GLU A 52 1.04 -10.55 -7.05
N ALA A 53 2.15 -9.83 -6.93
CA ALA A 53 2.88 -9.31 -8.09
C ALA A 53 3.55 -10.41 -8.93
N GLN A 54 3.87 -11.56 -8.33
CA GLN A 54 4.30 -12.75 -9.08
C GLN A 54 3.12 -13.56 -9.65
N SER A 55 1.88 -13.28 -9.23
CA SER A 55 0.71 -13.95 -9.77
C SER A 55 0.25 -13.29 -11.06
N GLU A 56 -0.16 -14.09 -12.03
CA GLU A 56 -0.73 -13.59 -13.30
C GLU A 56 -2.10 -12.89 -13.12
N ASP A 57 -2.71 -13.01 -11.93
CA ASP A 57 -4.01 -12.41 -11.59
C ASP A 57 -3.90 -10.93 -11.21
N CYS A 58 -2.72 -10.46 -10.80
CA CYS A 58 -2.47 -9.06 -10.43
C CYS A 58 -1.35 -8.49 -11.30
N VAL A 59 -1.54 -7.28 -11.78
CA VAL A 59 -0.60 -6.64 -12.71
C VAL A 59 0.46 -5.82 -11.97
N GLY A 60 0.18 -5.46 -10.72
CA GLY A 60 1.12 -4.85 -9.81
C GLY A 60 0.66 -4.96 -8.36
N ALA A 61 1.59 -4.79 -7.43
CA ALA A 61 1.31 -4.67 -6.02
C ALA A 61 2.29 -3.69 -5.38
N ASP A 62 1.81 -2.87 -4.46
CA ASP A 62 2.63 -2.06 -3.58
C ASP A 62 2.38 -2.43 -2.13
N ALA A 63 3.39 -2.18 -1.30
CA ALA A 63 3.22 -2.13 0.14
C ALA A 63 3.82 -0.83 0.68
N TYR A 64 3.07 -0.13 1.52
CA TYR A 64 3.48 1.09 2.22
C TYR A 64 3.12 1.01 3.69
N MET A 65 3.81 1.80 4.52
CA MET A 65 3.51 1.95 5.94
C MET A 65 3.04 3.37 6.20
N VAL A 66 1.97 3.54 6.97
CA VAL A 66 1.55 4.83 7.53
C VAL A 66 1.73 4.77 9.03
N ARG A 67 2.09 5.89 9.63
CA ARG A 67 2.20 6.03 11.08
C ARG A 67 1.04 6.89 11.52
N GLU A 68 0.14 6.31 12.29
CA GLU A 68 -0.99 7.01 12.88
C GLU A 68 -0.63 7.37 14.32
N ASP A 69 -0.71 8.64 14.67
CA ASP A 69 -0.56 9.08 16.05
C ASP A 69 -1.88 8.88 16.79
N GLN A 70 -1.96 7.92 17.71
CA GLN A 70 -3.20 7.59 18.43
C GLN A 70 -3.71 8.71 19.33
N ASN A 71 -2.88 9.69 19.70
CA ASN A 71 -3.32 10.81 20.54
C ASN A 71 -4.04 11.89 19.73
N SER A 72 -3.60 12.14 18.51
CA SER A 72 -4.12 13.21 17.65
C SER A 72 -5.05 12.68 16.54
N GLY A 73 -4.94 11.39 16.20
CA GLY A 73 -5.52 10.82 14.98
C GLY A 73 -4.80 11.28 13.71
N GLU A 74 -3.60 11.85 13.84
CA GLU A 74 -2.82 12.34 12.72
C GLU A 74 -2.14 11.17 12.01
N VAL A 75 -2.51 10.95 10.75
CA VAL A 75 -1.85 9.96 9.89
C VAL A 75 -0.69 10.64 9.18
N GLY A 76 0.53 10.24 9.53
CA GLY A 76 1.75 10.66 8.86
C GLY A 76 1.83 10.15 7.42
N MET A 77 2.80 10.67 6.67
CA MET A 77 2.96 10.34 5.26
C MET A 77 3.22 8.83 5.03
N PRO A 78 2.57 8.20 4.03
CA PRO A 78 2.83 6.81 3.67
C PRO A 78 4.27 6.65 3.18
N SER A 79 5.00 5.74 3.80
CA SER A 79 6.33 5.31 3.36
C SER A 79 6.22 4.02 2.58
N PHE A 80 6.44 4.09 1.27
CA PHE A 80 6.42 2.90 0.40
C PHE A 80 7.60 1.99 0.75
N LEU A 81 7.31 0.75 1.14
CA LEU A 81 8.33 -0.26 1.39
C LEU A 81 8.66 -1.02 0.11
N VAL A 82 7.65 -1.37 -0.68
CA VAL A 82 7.84 -2.16 -1.91
C VAL A 82 6.86 -1.75 -2.98
N ARG A 83 7.30 -1.80 -4.24
CA ARG A 83 6.48 -1.58 -5.43
C ARG A 83 6.90 -2.64 -6.45
N LEU A 84 5.96 -3.47 -6.88
CA LEU A 84 6.22 -4.64 -7.70
C LEU A 84 5.24 -4.69 -8.87
N GLY A 85 5.74 -5.00 -10.07
CA GLY A 85 4.94 -5.03 -11.29
C GLY A 85 4.54 -3.63 -11.79
N ILE A 86 3.40 -3.55 -12.47
CA ILE A 86 2.81 -2.34 -13.03
C ILE A 86 1.94 -1.68 -11.96
N VAL A 87 2.60 -0.91 -11.10
CA VAL A 87 1.92 0.02 -10.20
C VAL A 87 1.86 1.40 -10.88
N PRO A 88 0.72 2.11 -10.81
CA PRO A 88 0.67 3.48 -11.28
C PRO A 88 1.76 4.28 -10.52
N GLU A 89 2.61 4.98 -11.27
CA GLU A 89 3.52 5.93 -10.67
C GLU A 89 2.65 6.98 -9.97
N PHE A 90 2.74 7.04 -8.64
CA PHE A 90 2.34 8.24 -7.90
C PHE A 90 3.35 9.34 -8.27
N ASP A 91 3.31 9.79 -9.53
CA ASP A 91 3.99 10.98 -10.01
C ASP A 91 2.89 12.02 -10.28
N ASP A 92 2.98 13.14 -9.57
CA ASP A 92 2.14 14.35 -9.61
C ASP A 92 0.70 14.30 -9.07
N PHE A 93 0.53 14.78 -7.82
CA PHE A 93 -0.59 15.66 -7.46
C PHE A 93 -0.11 16.83 -6.60
#